data_AF-S3K1S0-F1
#
_entry.id   AF-S3K1S0-F1
#
_cell.length_a   1.000
_cell.length_b   1.000
_cell.length_c   1.000
_cell.angle_alpha   90.00
_cell.angle_beta   90.00
_cell.angle_gamma   90.00
#
_symmetry.space_group_name_H-M   'P 1'
#
loop_
_entity.id
_entity.type
_entity.pdbx_description
1 polymer ?
#
loop_
_entity_poly.entity_id
_entity_poly.type
_entity_poly.pdbx_seq_one_letter_code
_entity_poly.pdbx_strand_id
1 'polypeptide(L)'
;MIQFYLLSVVLNAASGLLLVFSKQVPEDAAEASAAGLSFFETKNFRLVLGLLTALTGIMKFLSVVQGDIPVIGDLIPAVAGISAGVCLLYEYYKASASVSFSLPPFFEKLFVTGRKYMGIFCILAATLHFIFPRVLFL
;
A
#
# COMPACT_ATOMS: atom_id res chain seq x y z
N MET A 1 3.81 17.17 -9.01
CA MET A 1 4.35 18.14 -8.01
C MET A 1 5.30 17.44 -7.03
N ILE A 2 6.31 18.13 -6.49
CA ILE A 2 7.34 17.50 -5.63
C ILE A 2 6.79 16.91 -4.32
N GLN A 3 5.69 17.47 -3.80
CA GLN A 3 5.05 17.01 -2.56
C GLN A 3 4.46 15.60 -2.73
N PHE A 4 3.63 15.40 -3.77
CA PHE A 4 3.04 14.09 -4.07
C PHE A 4 4.08 13.06 -4.53
N TYR A 5 5.19 13.52 -5.10
CA TYR A 5 6.35 12.68 -5.40
C TYR A 5 6.93 12.06 -4.13
N LEU A 6 7.35 12.89 -3.16
CA LEU A 6 7.94 12.38 -1.92
C LEU A 6 6.93 11.56 -1.11
N LEU A 7 5.68 12.03 -1.05
CA LEU A 7 4.62 11.33 -0.34
C LEU A 7 4.38 9.94 -0.93
N SER A 8 4.40 9.81 -2.26
CA SER A 8 4.27 8.51 -2.94
C SER A 8 5.41 7.56 -2.59
N VAL A 9 6.66 8.04 -2.57
CA VAL A 9 7.82 7.24 -2.15
C VAL A 9 7.64 6.73 -0.72
N VAL A 10 7.36 7.64 0.22
CA VAL A 10 7.27 7.32 1.65
C VAL A 10 6.13 6.34 1.92
N LEU A 11 4.96 6.58 1.34
CA LEU A 11 3.78 5.75 1.61
C LEU A 11 3.84 4.38 0.92
N ASN A 12 4.40 4.29 -0.29
CA ASN A 12 4.67 2.99 -0.91
C ASN A 12 5.71 2.19 -0.12
N ALA A 13 6.78 2.83 0.35
CA ALA A 13 7.79 2.17 1.18
C ALA A 13 7.19 1.69 2.52
N ALA A 14 6.48 2.57 3.23
CA ALA A 14 5.87 2.23 4.51
C ALA A 14 4.82 1.11 4.39
N SER A 15 3.92 1.20 3.41
CA SER A 15 2.94 0.15 3.14
C SER A 15 3.59 -1.15 2.69
N GLY A 16 4.63 -1.07 1.86
CA GLY A 16 5.38 -2.23 1.41
C GLY A 16 6.07 -2.97 2.55
N LEU A 17 6.79 -2.23 3.42
CA LEU A 17 7.41 -2.77 4.62
C LEU A 17 6.38 -3.43 5.55
N LEU A 18 5.23 -2.78 5.77
CA LEU A 18 4.17 -3.37 6.59
C LEU A 18 3.64 -4.67 5.95
N LEU A 19 3.33 -4.67 4.66
CA LEU A 19 2.80 -5.86 3.98
C LEU A 19 3.76 -7.05 4.02
N VAL A 20 5.08 -6.80 3.99
CA VAL A 20 6.13 -7.83 4.05
C VAL A 20 6.37 -8.33 5.48
N PHE A 21 6.52 -7.44 6.45
CA PHE A 21 7.06 -7.77 7.77
C PHE A 21 6.01 -7.86 8.89
N SER A 22 4.85 -7.22 8.75
CA SER A 22 3.79 -7.27 9.75
C SER A 22 2.94 -8.54 9.62
N LYS A 23 2.51 -9.11 10.75
CA LYS A 23 1.50 -10.19 10.77
C LYS A 23 0.14 -9.65 10.40
N GLN A 24 -0.72 -10.43 9.74
CA GLN A 24 -2.11 -10.01 9.52
C GLN A 24 -2.81 -9.66 10.84
N VAL A 25 -3.70 -8.65 10.82
CA VAL A 25 -4.50 -8.33 12.01
C VAL A 25 -5.33 -9.57 12.33
N PRO A 26 -5.31 -10.04 13.59
CA PRO A 26 -6.18 -11.12 14.02
C PRO A 26 -7.64 -10.77 13.72
N GLU A 27 -8.41 -11.74 13.22
CA GLU A 27 -9.85 -11.56 13.01
C GLU A 27 -10.58 -11.42 14.36
N ASP A 28 -10.09 -12.10 15.39
CA ASP A 28 -10.65 -12.06 16.74
C ASP A 28 -10.15 -10.86 17.55
N ALA A 29 -11.08 -9.99 17.95
CA ALA A 29 -10.79 -8.81 18.77
C ALA A 29 -10.17 -9.15 20.14
N ALA A 30 -10.51 -10.33 20.70
CA ALA A 30 -9.92 -10.83 21.93
C ALA A 30 -8.44 -11.24 21.75
N GLU A 31 -8.10 -11.90 20.64
CA GLU A 31 -6.71 -12.22 20.29
C GLU A 31 -5.91 -10.96 19.99
N ALA A 32 -6.50 -9.98 19.29
CA ALA A 32 -5.84 -8.71 19.00
C ALA A 32 -5.51 -7.90 20.27
N SER A 33 -6.38 -7.94 21.28
CA SER A 33 -6.15 -7.27 22.57
C SER A 33 -5.15 -8.03 23.46
N ALA A 34 -5.11 -9.36 23.37
CA ALA A 34 -4.22 -10.21 24.17
C ALA A 34 -2.79 -10.27 23.58
N ALA A 35 -2.64 -10.10 22.26
CA ALA A 35 -1.38 -10.32 21.56
C ALA A 35 -0.32 -9.22 21.76
N GLY A 36 -0.63 -8.12 22.46
CA GLY A 36 0.33 -7.03 22.66
C GLY A 36 0.87 -6.48 21.34
N LEU A 37 -0.01 -6.34 20.35
CA LEU A 37 0.32 -5.98 18.97
C LEU A 37 1.18 -4.71 18.92
N SER A 38 2.21 -4.72 18.08
CA SER A 38 2.96 -3.50 17.79
C SER A 38 2.02 -2.44 17.22
N PHE A 39 2.31 -1.15 17.41
CA PHE A 39 1.48 -0.04 16.90
C PHE A 39 1.13 -0.21 15.40
N PHE A 40 2.08 -0.72 14.62
CA PHE A 40 1.95 -1.00 13.18
C PHE A 40 0.96 -2.14 12.84
N GLU A 41 0.65 -3.00 13.80
CA GLU A 41 -0.24 -4.15 13.63
C GLU A 41 -1.69 -3.82 14.04
N THR A 42 -1.94 -2.62 14.55
CA THR A 42 -3.30 -2.18 14.89
C THR A 42 -4.14 -1.93 13.64
N LYS A 43 -5.42 -2.29 13.71
CA LYS A 43 -6.37 -2.07 12.60
C LYS A 43 -6.48 -0.59 12.19
N ASN A 44 -6.46 0.32 13.15
CA ASN A 44 -6.54 1.76 12.88
C ASN A 44 -5.31 2.29 12.14
N PHE A 45 -4.11 1.81 12.49
CA PHE A 45 -2.89 2.18 11.77
C PHE A 45 -2.98 1.76 10.30
N ARG A 46 -3.45 0.54 10.04
CA ARG A 46 -3.63 0.02 8.67
C ARG A 46 -4.70 0.77 7.89
N LEU A 47 -5.80 1.17 8.53
CA LEU A 47 -6.81 2.02 7.91
C LEU A 47 -6.20 3.34 7.44
N VAL A 48 -5.51 4.06 8.33
CA VAL A 48 -4.93 5.36 8.02
C VAL A 48 -3.86 5.24 6.95
N LEU A 49 -2.93 4.29 7.11
CA LEU A 49 -1.87 4.07 6.13
C LEU A 49 -2.46 3.65 4.77
N GLY A 50 -3.43 2.74 4.75
CA GLY A 50 -4.10 2.29 3.54
C GLY A 50 -4.81 3.42 2.80
N LEU A 51 -5.54 4.27 3.53
CA LEU A 51 -6.25 5.42 2.95
C LEU A 51 -5.25 6.44 2.37
N LEU A 52 -4.23 6.83 3.13
CA LEU A 52 -3.23 7.79 2.67
C LEU A 52 -2.47 7.26 1.44
N THR A 53 -2.12 5.98 1.43
CA THR A 53 -1.38 5.35 0.33
C THR A 53 -2.24 5.25 -0.93
N ALA A 54 -3.50 4.83 -0.80
CA ALA A 54 -4.44 4.79 -1.93
C ALA A 54 -4.68 6.19 -2.52
N LEU A 55 -5.00 7.17 -1.68
CA LEU A 55 -5.24 8.55 -2.11
C LEU A 55 -4.01 9.13 -2.80
N THR A 56 -2.82 8.90 -2.26
CA THR A 56 -1.57 9.37 -2.88
C THR A 56 -1.33 8.71 -4.23
N GLY A 57 -1.61 7.41 -4.36
CA GLY A 57 -1.55 6.71 -5.64
C GLY A 57 -2.51 7.30 -6.68
N ILE A 58 -3.76 7.58 -6.30
CA ILE A 58 -4.75 8.25 -7.17
C ILE A 58 -4.26 9.66 -7.54
N MET A 59 -3.76 10.44 -6.58
CA MET A 59 -3.22 11.77 -6.87
C MET A 59 -2.02 11.72 -7.80
N LYS A 60 -1.25 10.63 -7.82
CA LYS A 60 -0.11 10.48 -8.73
C LYS A 60 -0.53 10.27 -10.18
N PHE A 61 -1.70 9.68 -10.44
CA PHE A 61 -2.30 9.69 -11.77
C PHE A 61 -2.67 11.10 -12.24
N LEU A 62 -3.16 11.94 -11.33
CA LEU A 62 -3.64 13.29 -11.66
C LEU A 62 -2.51 14.33 -11.71
N SER A 63 -1.44 14.12 -10.94
CA SER A 63 -0.34 15.07 -10.75
C SER A 63 0.92 14.64 -11.50
N VAL A 64 0.87 14.76 -12.83
CA VAL A 64 2.05 14.54 -13.68
C VAL A 64 3.14 15.55 -13.33
N VAL A 65 4.37 15.08 -13.13
CA VAL A 65 5.53 15.98 -12.98
C VAL A 65 5.96 16.44 -14.38
N GLN A 66 5.98 17.75 -14.62
CA GLN A 66 6.42 18.30 -15.91
C GLN A 66 7.85 17.83 -16.22
N GLY A 67 8.02 17.17 -17.37
CA GLY A 67 9.30 16.61 -17.82
C GLY A 67 9.59 15.17 -17.39
N ASP A 68 8.61 14.46 -16.79
CA ASP A 68 8.75 13.04 -16.44
C ASP A 68 8.04 12.12 -17.46
N ILE A 69 8.48 10.87 -17.60
CA ILE A 69 7.84 9.88 -18.49
C ILE A 69 6.57 9.37 -17.79
N PRO A 70 5.35 9.67 -18.27
CA PRO A 70 4.11 9.43 -17.51
C PRO A 70 3.89 7.97 -17.06
N VAL A 71 4.43 7.02 -17.82
CA VAL A 71 4.23 5.57 -17.60
C VAL A 71 5.20 4.98 -16.58
N ILE A 72 6.45 5.43 -16.53
CA ILE A 72 7.46 4.84 -15.62
C ILE A 72 7.57 5.69 -14.35
N GLY A 73 7.54 7.01 -14.50
CA GLY A 73 7.66 7.96 -13.39
C GLY A 73 6.42 7.99 -12.50
N ASP A 74 5.21 7.96 -13.07
CA ASP A 74 3.99 8.20 -12.30
C ASP A 74 3.05 6.98 -12.20
N LEU A 75 2.88 6.19 -13.27
CA LEU A 75 1.95 5.04 -13.27
C LEU A 75 2.40 3.90 -12.34
N ILE A 76 3.67 3.50 -12.37
CA ILE A 76 4.18 2.42 -11.50
C ILE A 76 3.94 2.74 -10.01
N PRO A 77 4.39 3.89 -9.47
CA PRO A 77 4.14 4.22 -8.07
C PRO A 77 2.66 4.48 -7.77
N ALA A 78 1.86 4.93 -8.74
CA ALA A 78 0.40 5.06 -8.59
C ALA A 78 -0.28 3.70 -8.39
N VAL A 79 0.01 2.74 -9.27
CA VAL A 79 -0.54 1.38 -9.21
C VAL A 79 -0.09 0.66 -7.94
N ALA A 80 1.18 0.81 -7.56
CA ALA A 80 1.69 0.29 -6.29
C ALA A 80 0.91 0.86 -5.10
N GLY A 81 0.74 2.18 -5.05
CA GLY A 81 0.07 2.84 -3.93
C GLY A 81 -1.41 2.47 -3.81
N ILE A 82 -2.12 2.40 -4.94
CA ILE A 82 -3.52 1.97 -4.98
C ILE A 82 -3.63 0.52 -4.54
N SER A 83 -2.79 -0.38 -5.07
CA SER A 83 -2.85 -1.81 -4.77
C SER A 83 -2.53 -2.11 -3.31
N ALA A 84 -1.51 -1.46 -2.74
CA ALA A 84 -1.21 -1.57 -1.32
C ALA A 84 -2.33 -1.00 -0.45
N GLY A 85 -2.90 0.14 -0.85
CA GLY A 85 -4.04 0.72 -0.17
C GLY A 85 -5.22 -0.25 -0.13
N VAL A 86 -5.54 -0.92 -1.23
CA VAL A 86 -6.58 -1.96 -1.29
C VAL A 86 -6.26 -3.13 -0.35
N CYS A 87 -5.02 -3.64 -0.32
CA CYS A 87 -4.62 -4.69 0.62
C CYS A 87 -4.90 -4.28 2.08
N LEU A 88 -4.43 -3.09 2.48
CA LEU A 88 -4.52 -2.63 3.86
C LEU A 88 -5.95 -2.33 4.29
N LEU A 89 -6.75 -1.74 3.40
CA LEU A 89 -8.16 -1.47 3.65
C LEU A 89 -8.97 -2.76 3.72
N TYR A 90 -8.65 -3.77 2.91
CA TYR A 90 -9.28 -5.08 3.01
C TYR A 90 -8.95 -5.79 4.33
N GLU A 91 -7.70 -5.73 4.78
CA GLU A 91 -7.31 -6.27 6.10
C GLU A 91 -8.01 -5.56 7.26
N TYR A 92 -8.16 -4.23 7.16
CA TYR A 92 -8.95 -3.48 8.13
C TYR A 92 -10.43 -3.92 8.15
N TYR A 93 -11.02 -4.07 6.96
CA TYR A 93 -12.41 -4.50 6.83
C TYR A 93 -12.62 -5.87 7.47
N LYS A 94 -11.77 -6.86 7.15
CA LYS A 94 -11.84 -8.20 7.74
C LYS A 94 -11.76 -8.19 9.27
N ALA A 95 -10.91 -7.34 9.84
CA ALA A 95 -10.75 -7.21 11.29
C ALA A 95 -11.84 -6.36 11.99
N SER A 96 -12.78 -5.79 11.23
CA SER A 96 -13.80 -4.87 11.76
C SER A 96 -15.23 -5.27 11.44
N ALA A 97 -15.45 -6.02 10.37
CA ALA A 97 -16.77 -6.43 9.92
C ALA A 97 -17.31 -7.59 10.76
N SER A 98 -18.58 -7.50 11.15
CA SER A 98 -19.33 -8.61 11.76
C SER A 98 -19.89 -9.59 10.73
N VAL A 99 -19.87 -9.22 9.45
CA VAL A 99 -20.35 -10.02 8.32
C VAL A 99 -19.14 -10.47 7.51
N SER A 100 -19.06 -11.77 7.25
CA SER A 100 -18.01 -12.34 6.42
C SER A 100 -18.19 -11.94 4.95
N PHE A 101 -17.15 -11.36 4.37
CA PHE A 101 -17.06 -11.05 2.94
C PHE A 101 -15.76 -11.63 2.38
N SER A 102 -15.90 -12.49 1.38
CA SER A 102 -14.78 -13.06 0.64
C SER A 102 -14.64 -12.36 -0.72
N LEU A 103 -13.40 -12.10 -1.11
CA LEU A 103 -13.09 -11.58 -2.44
C LEU A 103 -13.25 -12.69 -3.50
N PRO A 104 -13.48 -12.34 -4.77
CA PRO A 104 -13.33 -13.29 -5.85
C PRO A 104 -11.92 -13.91 -5.87
N PRO A 105 -11.76 -15.16 -6.35
CA PRO A 105 -10.51 -15.93 -6.18
C PRO A 105 -9.25 -15.21 -6.66
N PHE A 106 -9.35 -14.46 -7.76
CA PHE A 106 -8.24 -13.67 -8.30
C PHE A 106 -7.75 -12.60 -7.30
N PHE A 107 -8.68 -11.82 -6.74
CA PHE A 107 -8.36 -10.73 -5.82
C PHE A 107 -7.93 -11.24 -4.46
N GLU A 108 -8.48 -12.36 -4.01
CA GLU A 108 -8.01 -13.04 -2.80
C GLU A 108 -6.54 -13.48 -2.94
N LYS A 109 -6.19 -14.13 -4.06
CA LYS A 109 -4.81 -14.52 -4.34
C LYS A 109 -3.88 -13.31 -4.44
N LEU A 110 -4.32 -12.21 -5.06
CA LEU A 110 -3.49 -11.02 -5.27
C LEU A 110 -3.27 -10.21 -3.98
N PHE A 111 -4.34 -9.91 -3.25
CA PHE A 111 -4.32 -8.96 -2.14
C PHE A 111 -4.18 -9.63 -0.76
N VAL A 112 -4.56 -10.89 -0.62
CA VAL A 112 -4.53 -11.61 0.66
C VAL A 112 -3.36 -12.57 0.71
N THR A 113 -3.37 -13.62 -0.13
CA THR A 113 -2.30 -14.62 -0.16
C THR A 113 -1.00 -14.01 -0.71
N GLY A 114 -1.13 -13.15 -1.73
CA GLY A 114 -0.04 -12.47 -2.41
C GLY A 114 0.46 -11.21 -1.71
N ARG A 115 -0.04 -10.87 -0.51
CA ARG A 115 0.27 -9.61 0.17
C ARG A 115 1.76 -9.31 0.28
N LYS A 116 2.60 -10.33 0.53
CA LYS A 116 4.06 -10.16 0.65
C LYS A 116 4.67 -9.74 -0.68
N TYR A 117 4.23 -10.33 -1.79
CA TYR A 117 4.68 -9.95 -3.12
C TYR A 117 4.21 -8.54 -3.48
N MET A 118 2.98 -8.17 -3.11
CA MET A 118 2.50 -6.79 -3.24
C MET A 118 3.37 -5.82 -2.45
N GLY A 119 3.77 -6.20 -1.23
CA GLY A 119 4.66 -5.38 -0.41
C GLY A 119 6.05 -5.21 -1.03
N ILE A 120 6.65 -6.29 -1.56
CA ILE A 120 7.92 -6.23 -2.30
C ILE A 120 7.79 -5.32 -3.53
N PHE A 121 6.70 -5.45 -4.29
CA PHE A 121 6.42 -4.58 -5.42
C PHE A 121 6.38 -3.10 -5.03
N CYS A 122 5.74 -2.76 -3.91
CA CYS A 122 5.69 -1.38 -3.41
C CYS A 122 7.05 -0.86 -2.95
N ILE A 123 7.87 -1.69 -2.30
CA ILE A 123 9.24 -1.34 -1.92
C ILE A 123 10.06 -1.05 -3.18
N LEU A 124 10.01 -1.94 -4.18
CA LEU A 124 10.72 -1.74 -5.44
C LEU A 124 10.25 -0.48 -6.17
N ALA A 125 8.94 -0.25 -6.25
CA ALA A 125 8.37 0.96 -6.86
C ALA A 125 8.85 2.22 -6.13
N ALA A 126 8.85 2.23 -4.78
CA ALA A 126 9.32 3.35 -3.99
C ALA A 126 10.83 3.59 -4.18
N THR A 127 11.65 2.54 -4.16
CA THR A 127 13.10 2.63 -4.35
C THR A 127 13.45 3.15 -5.74
N LEU A 128 12.84 2.58 -6.78
CA LEU A 128 13.07 3.01 -8.16
C LEU A 128 12.60 4.45 -8.36
N HIS A 129 11.39 4.79 -7.89
CA HIS A 129 10.88 6.15 -7.98
C HIS A 129 11.84 7.11 -7.27
N PHE A 130 12.29 6.81 -6.05
CA PHE A 130 13.21 7.64 -5.28
C PHE A 130 14.58 7.86 -5.94
N ILE A 131 15.22 6.79 -6.43
CA ILE A 131 16.57 6.84 -7.02
C ILE A 131 16.55 7.51 -8.39
N PHE A 132 15.48 7.30 -9.17
CA PHE A 132 15.34 7.81 -10.52
C PHE A 132 14.16 8.80 -10.59
N PRO A 133 14.27 10.00 -9.98
CA PRO A 133 13.23 11.04 -10.01
C PRO A 133 12.90 11.54 -11.41
N ARG A 134 13.82 11.32 -12.36
CA ARG A 134 13.65 11.53 -13.79
C ARG A 134 14.28 10.32 -14.45
N VAL A 135 13.52 9.62 -15.27
CA VAL A 135 14.06 8.48 -16.02
C VAL A 135 15.17 9.02 -16.93
N LEU A 136 16.41 8.58 -16.67
CA LEU A 136 17.67 9.02 -17.32
C LEU A 136 17.78 8.63 -18.82
N PHE A 137 16.68 8.20 -19.45
CA PHE A 137 16.67 7.60 -20.77
C PHE A 137 15.69 8.27 -21.73
N LEU A 138 15.64 9.60 -21.75
CA LEU A 138 15.26 10.43 -22.91
C LEU A 138 15.81 11.85 -22.73
#